data_AF-A0A355EPA9-F1
#
_entry.id   AF-A0A355EPA9-F1
#
_cell.length_a   1.000
_cell.length_b   1.000
_cell.length_c   1.000
_cell.angle_alpha   90.00
_cell.angle_beta   90.00
_cell.angle_gamma   90.00
#
_symmetry.space_group_name_H-M   'P 1'
#
loop_
_entity.id
_entity.type
_entity.pdbx_description
1 polymer ?
#
loop_
_entity_poly.entity_id
_entity_poly.type
_entity_poly.pdbx_seq_one_letter_code
_entity_poly.pdbx_strand_id
1 'polypeptide(L)'
;MIIFLTLFAGLVVILPLLAKKRIQCGLFCPFGAFQSFTNKISPFEVRVDKDLCVKCRKCITVCPTFSMSEESLDKGKARMTCIKCGKCIDNCPKGALSFHIKGTSLGDDRTAQRLLFLFPAFLFLSTMAGGNIQSAIVRIIGLFTTGSLLTH
;
A
#
# COMPACT_ATOMS: atom_id res chain seq x y z
N MET A 1 3.36 -39.59 13.47
CA MET A 1 4.06 -38.30 13.27
C MET A 1 4.14 -37.90 11.80
N ILE A 2 4.62 -38.77 10.90
CA ILE A 2 4.80 -38.48 9.46
C ILE A 2 3.48 -38.17 8.73
N ILE A 3 2.39 -38.88 9.07
CA ILE A 3 1.05 -38.63 8.51
C ILE A 3 0.53 -37.24 8.90
N PHE A 4 0.80 -36.79 10.13
CA PHE A 4 0.39 -35.47 10.59
C PHE A 4 1.18 -34.35 9.89
N LEU A 5 2.47 -34.55 9.66
CA LEU A 5 3.34 -33.60 8.95
C LEU A 5 2.98 -33.46 7.46
N THR A 6 2.63 -34.57 6.79
CA THR A 6 2.25 -34.56 5.37
C THR A 6 0.87 -33.93 5.16
N LEU A 7 -0.08 -34.18 6.07
CA LEU A 7 -1.42 -33.58 6.01
C LEU A 7 -1.38 -32.07 6.32
N PHE A 8 -0.56 -31.66 7.28
CA PHE A 8 -0.31 -30.25 7.60
C PHE A 8 0.42 -29.53 6.45
N ALA A 9 1.46 -30.13 5.86
CA ALA A 9 2.16 -29.58 4.70
C ALA A 9 1.24 -29.47 3.48
N GLY A 10 0.40 -30.48 3.24
CA GLY A 10 -0.64 -30.44 2.20
C GLY A 10 -1.60 -29.27 2.41
N LEU A 11 -2.12 -29.09 3.63
CA LEU A 11 -3.02 -27.97 3.94
C LEU A 11 -2.34 -26.60 3.75
N VAL A 12 -1.09 -26.46 4.22
CA VAL A 12 -0.32 -25.22 4.17
C VAL A 12 0.13 -24.87 2.75
N VAL A 13 0.28 -25.85 1.85
CA VAL A 13 0.71 -25.62 0.46
C VAL A 13 -0.47 -25.56 -0.52
N ILE A 14 -1.51 -26.37 -0.32
CA ILE A 14 -2.67 -26.45 -1.22
C ILE A 14 -3.63 -25.26 -1.03
N LEU A 15 -3.81 -24.79 0.21
CA LEU A 15 -4.68 -23.65 0.51
C LEU A 15 -4.18 -22.33 -0.13
N PRO A 16 -2.87 -22.00 -0.10
CA PRO A 16 -2.25 -20.97 -0.93
C PRO A 16 -2.56 -20.98 -2.42
N LEU A 17 -2.50 -22.18 -3.01
CA LEU A 17 -2.59 -22.35 -4.45
C LEU A 17 -4.04 -22.15 -4.92
N LEU A 18 -5.02 -22.47 -4.07
CA LEU A 18 -6.44 -22.21 -4.31
C LEU A 18 -6.84 -20.75 -3.96
N ALA A 19 -6.17 -20.12 -2.98
CA ALA A 19 -6.41 -18.74 -2.56
C ALA A 19 -5.73 -17.69 -3.48
N LYS A 20 -6.07 -17.75 -4.76
CA LYS A 20 -5.87 -16.75 -5.83
C LYS A 20 -4.97 -15.55 -5.45
N LYS A 21 -3.65 -15.76 -5.52
CA LYS A 21 -2.56 -14.78 -5.73
C LYS A 21 -2.44 -13.52 -4.83
N ARG A 22 -3.29 -13.24 -3.83
CA ARG A 22 -3.14 -12.01 -2.99
C ARG A 22 -3.44 -12.12 -1.49
N ILE A 23 -4.07 -13.19 -1.02
CA ILE A 23 -4.36 -13.35 0.42
C ILE A 23 -3.06 -13.65 1.19
N GLN A 24 -2.11 -14.35 0.56
CA GLN A 24 -0.86 -14.75 1.20
C GLN A 24 0.06 -13.58 1.59
N CYS A 25 0.06 -12.45 0.87
CA CYS A 25 0.87 -11.29 1.24
C CYS A 25 0.33 -10.55 2.47
N GLY A 26 -0.97 -10.68 2.80
CA GLY A 26 -1.58 -10.05 3.96
C GLY A 26 -1.61 -10.93 5.22
N LEU A 27 -1.68 -12.26 5.05
CA LEU A 27 -1.86 -13.21 6.15
C LEU A 27 -0.57 -13.90 6.61
N PHE A 28 0.42 -14.08 5.71
CA PHE A 28 1.62 -14.86 6.00
C PHE A 28 2.92 -14.03 6.04
N CYS A 29 2.87 -12.76 5.66
CA CYS A 29 4.03 -11.87 5.67
C CYS A 29 3.92 -10.88 6.85
N PRO A 30 4.91 -10.82 7.77
CA PRO A 30 4.92 -9.84 8.87
C PRO A 30 4.92 -8.38 8.36
N PHE A 31 5.27 -8.15 7.09
CA PHE A 31 5.21 -6.87 6.40
C PHE A 31 3.82 -6.50 5.83
N GLY A 32 2.90 -7.47 5.72
CA GLY A 32 1.56 -7.25 5.18
C GLY A 32 0.66 -6.43 6.12
N ALA A 33 0.83 -6.62 7.43
CA ALA A 33 0.16 -5.80 8.45
C ALA A 33 0.64 -4.34 8.41
N PHE A 34 1.94 -4.12 8.17
CA PHE A 34 2.52 -2.79 8.00
C PHE A 34 1.96 -2.07 6.76
N GLN A 35 1.78 -2.79 5.66
CA GLN A 35 1.22 -2.24 4.42
C GLN A 35 -0.29 -1.88 4.56
N SER A 36 -1.04 -2.67 5.34
CA SER A 36 -2.44 -2.38 5.69
C SER A 36 -2.57 -1.12 6.56
N PHE A 37 -1.61 -0.89 7.47
CA PHE A 37 -1.56 0.30 8.32
C PHE A 37 -1.35 1.58 7.50
N THR A 38 -0.46 1.57 6.50
CA THR A 38 -0.32 2.68 5.54
C THR A 38 -1.58 2.93 4.71
N ASN A 39 -2.36 1.90 4.40
CA ASN A 39 -3.59 2.06 3.64
C ASN A 39 -4.75 2.68 4.47
N LYS A 40 -4.74 2.48 5.79
CA LYS A 40 -5.70 3.08 6.73
C LYS A 40 -5.45 4.57 7.00
N ILE A 41 -4.20 5.02 6.87
CA ILE A 41 -3.79 6.44 7.02
C ILE A 41 -3.95 7.24 5.71
N SER A 42 -4.15 6.58 4.58
CA SER A 42 -4.27 7.26 3.29
C SER A 42 -5.54 8.14 3.21
N PRO A 43 -5.42 9.46 2.92
CA PRO A 43 -6.56 10.37 2.79
C PRO A 43 -7.31 10.19 1.46
N PHE A 44 -6.89 9.26 0.60
CA PHE A 44 -7.47 9.02 -0.72
C PHE A 44 -8.71 8.13 -0.64
N GLU A 45 -9.76 8.47 -1.38
CA GLU A 45 -10.95 7.67 -1.63
C GLU A 45 -11.19 7.52 -3.13
N VAL A 46 -11.80 6.43 -3.57
CA VAL A 46 -12.18 6.26 -4.98
C VAL A 46 -13.60 6.78 -5.14
N ARG A 47 -13.76 7.78 -6.02
CA ARG A 47 -15.06 8.33 -6.41
C ARG A 47 -15.43 7.90 -7.81
N VAL A 48 -16.74 7.84 -8.04
CA VAL A 48 -17.35 7.50 -9.32
C VAL A 48 -18.10 8.71 -9.82
N ASP A 49 -17.72 9.17 -10.99
CA ASP A 49 -18.45 10.18 -11.76
C ASP A 49 -19.71 9.52 -12.33
N LYS A 50 -20.88 10.01 -11.91
CA LYS A 50 -22.17 9.43 -12.31
C LYS A 50 -22.52 9.76 -13.76
N ASP A 51 -22.01 10.86 -14.30
CA ASP A 51 -22.33 11.32 -15.64
C ASP A 51 -21.57 10.49 -16.68
N LEU A 52 -20.35 10.08 -16.35
CA LEU A 52 -19.52 9.20 -17.20
C LEU A 52 -19.79 7.70 -16.98
N CYS A 53 -20.40 7.32 -15.85
CA CYS A 53 -20.58 5.91 -15.48
C CYS A 53 -21.77 5.26 -16.19
N VAL A 54 -21.47 4.38 -17.15
CA VAL A 54 -22.48 3.57 -17.87
C VAL A 54 -22.88 2.28 -17.14
N LYS A 55 -22.59 2.17 -15.83
CA LYS A 55 -22.86 0.96 -15.01
C LYS A 55 -22.44 -0.38 -15.65
N CYS A 56 -21.30 -0.41 -16.34
CA CYS A 56 -20.79 -1.62 -17.02
C CYS A 56 -20.34 -2.76 -16.08
N ARG A 57 -20.30 -2.53 -14.76
CA ARG A 57 -19.90 -3.50 -13.70
C ARG A 57 -18.49 -4.08 -13.80
N LYS A 58 -17.68 -3.68 -14.78
CA LYS A 58 -16.29 -4.13 -14.94
C LYS A 58 -15.43 -3.82 -13.70
N CYS A 59 -15.65 -2.66 -13.07
CA CYS A 59 -14.98 -2.27 -11.83
C CYS A 59 -15.28 -3.21 -10.64
N ILE A 60 -16.45 -3.87 -10.62
CA ILE A 60 -16.84 -4.85 -9.60
C ILE A 60 -16.05 -6.15 -9.83
N THR A 61 -16.01 -6.64 -11.07
CA THR A 61 -15.35 -7.90 -11.44
C THR A 61 -13.83 -7.86 -11.23
N VAL A 62 -13.18 -6.73 -11.53
CA VAL A 62 -11.72 -6.59 -11.37
C VAL A 62 -11.30 -6.25 -9.93
N CYS A 63 -12.26 -5.97 -9.04
CA CYS A 63 -11.97 -5.55 -7.68
C CYS A 63 -11.41 -6.73 -6.86
N PRO A 64 -10.15 -6.69 -6.41
CA PRO A 64 -9.54 -7.79 -5.66
C PRO A 64 -10.11 -7.95 -4.24
N THR A 65 -10.70 -6.88 -3.69
CA THR A 65 -11.18 -6.79 -2.32
C THR A 65 -12.70 -6.72 -2.23
N PHE A 66 -13.40 -6.89 -3.36
CA PHE A 66 -14.86 -6.79 -3.43
C PHE A 66 -15.43 -5.50 -2.81
N SER A 67 -14.64 -4.42 -2.86
CA SER A 67 -14.99 -3.12 -2.29
C SER A 67 -15.88 -2.28 -3.20
N MET A 68 -16.14 -2.76 -4.42
CA MET A 68 -17.05 -2.17 -5.39
C MET A 68 -18.29 -3.06 -5.49
N SER A 69 -19.47 -2.44 -5.41
CA SER A 69 -20.79 -3.06 -5.61
C SER A 69 -21.68 -2.10 -6.39
N GLU A 70 -22.83 -2.57 -6.86
CA GLU A 70 -23.82 -1.71 -7.53
C GLU A 70 -24.26 -0.55 -6.61
N GLU A 71 -24.52 -0.84 -5.34
CA GLU A 71 -24.79 0.16 -4.30
C GLU A 71 -23.66 1.19 -4.15
N SER A 72 -22.41 0.77 -4.31
CA SER A 72 -21.25 1.67 -4.22
C SER A 72 -21.15 2.60 -5.44
N LEU A 73 -21.53 2.11 -6.62
CA LEU A 73 -21.64 2.92 -7.84
C LEU A 73 -22.75 3.97 -7.70
N ASP A 74 -23.91 3.58 -7.15
CA ASP A 74 -25.02 4.50 -6.92
C ASP A 74 -24.70 5.55 -5.85
N LYS A 75 -23.94 5.17 -4.81
CA LYS A 75 -23.41 6.09 -3.79
C LYS A 75 -22.25 6.96 -4.31
N GLY A 76 -21.72 6.67 -5.50
CA GLY A 76 -20.60 7.42 -6.09
C GLY A 76 -19.26 7.23 -5.37
N LYS A 77 -19.14 6.22 -4.48
CA LYS A 77 -17.95 6.03 -3.64
C LYS A 77 -17.70 4.57 -3.30
N ALA A 78 -16.42 4.19 -3.21
CA ALA A 78 -16.02 2.85 -2.79
C ALA A 78 -16.31 2.56 -1.31
N ARG A 79 -16.44 1.27 -0.95
CA ARG A 79 -16.56 0.82 0.46
C ARG A 79 -15.29 1.07 1.25
N MET A 80 -15.41 1.10 2.59
CA MET A 80 -14.28 1.29 3.51
C MET A 80 -13.20 0.19 3.41
N THR A 81 -13.53 -0.97 2.85
CA THR A 81 -12.58 -2.07 2.60
C THR A 81 -11.66 -1.81 1.41
N CYS A 82 -11.83 -0.69 0.70
CA CYS A 82 -11.03 -0.37 -0.48
C CYS A 82 -9.56 -0.17 -0.12
N ILE A 83 -8.70 -0.98 -0.75
CA ILE A 83 -7.24 -0.85 -0.63
C ILE A 83 -6.61 0.11 -1.63
N LYS A 84 -7.44 0.88 -2.35
CA LYS A 84 -7.02 1.94 -3.27
C LYS A 84 -5.99 1.46 -4.30
N CYS A 85 -6.11 0.20 -4.74
CA CYS A 85 -5.15 -0.44 -5.64
C CYS A 85 -5.20 0.04 -7.11
N GLY A 86 -6.07 0.99 -7.44
CA GLY A 86 -6.16 1.56 -8.79
C GLY A 86 -6.84 0.70 -9.86
N LYS A 87 -6.91 -0.62 -9.70
CA LYS A 87 -7.44 -1.54 -10.73
C LYS A 87 -8.79 -1.15 -11.34
N CYS A 88 -9.70 -0.60 -10.53
CA CYS A 88 -11.01 -0.17 -11.00
C CYS A 88 -10.96 1.07 -11.90
N ILE A 89 -9.97 1.95 -11.69
CA ILE A 89 -9.70 3.14 -12.52
C ILE A 89 -9.07 2.68 -13.84
N ASP A 90 -8.04 1.84 -13.78
CA ASP A 90 -7.31 1.37 -14.96
C ASP A 90 -8.19 0.57 -15.95
N ASN A 91 -9.20 -0.14 -15.43
CA ASN A 91 -10.08 -0.98 -16.23
C ASN A 91 -11.40 -0.31 -16.61
N CYS A 92 -11.60 0.97 -16.25
CA CYS A 92 -12.83 1.68 -16.58
C CYS A 92 -12.81 2.15 -18.05
N PRO A 93 -13.71 1.65 -18.92
CA PRO A 93 -13.69 2.00 -20.35
C PRO A 93 -14.09 3.47 -20.62
N LYS A 94 -14.77 4.12 -19.68
CA LYS A 94 -15.23 5.51 -19.78
C LYS A 94 -14.45 6.48 -18.90
N GLY A 95 -13.43 6.00 -18.16
CA GLY A 95 -12.66 6.85 -17.26
C GLY A 95 -13.47 7.43 -16.08
N ALA A 96 -14.65 6.89 -15.79
CA ALA A 96 -15.57 7.42 -14.77
C ALA A 96 -15.10 7.26 -13.31
N LEU A 97 -13.93 6.68 -13.05
CA LEU A 97 -13.41 6.48 -11.69
C LEU A 97 -12.14 7.28 -11.49
N SER A 98 -12.02 7.95 -10.35
CA SER A 98 -10.85 8.75 -10.00
C SER A 98 -10.51 8.63 -8.51
N PHE A 99 -9.23 8.88 -8.19
CA PHE A 99 -8.82 9.07 -6.81
C PHE A 99 -9.15 10.49 -6.37
N HIS A 100 -9.78 10.61 -5.21
CA HIS A 100 -10.18 11.86 -4.60
C HIS A 100 -9.65 11.93 -3.17
N ILE A 101 -9.39 13.12 -2.63
CA ILE A 101 -8.88 13.29 -1.28
C ILE A 101 -10.05 13.68 -0.38
N LYS A 102 -10.22 12.97 0.73
CA LYS A 102 -11.20 13.37 1.75
C LYS A 102 -10.83 14.75 2.30
N GLY A 103 -11.64 15.76 1.96
CA GLY A 103 -11.47 17.13 2.46
C GLY A 103 -11.05 18.19 1.44
N THR A 104 -10.79 17.83 0.17
CA THR A 104 -10.54 18.82 -0.90
C THR A 104 -11.65 18.80 -1.95
N SER A 105 -11.86 19.93 -2.65
CA SER A 105 -12.86 20.02 -3.73
C SER A 105 -12.48 19.13 -4.93
N LEU A 106 -13.49 18.61 -5.64
CA LEU A 106 -13.30 17.84 -6.88
C LEU A 106 -12.71 18.76 -7.96
N GLY A 107 -11.39 18.71 -8.16
CA GLY A 107 -10.72 19.45 -9.22
C GLY A 107 -9.22 19.70 -9.04
N ASP A 108 -8.69 19.60 -7.81
CA ASP A 108 -7.38 20.17 -7.52
C ASP A 108 -6.25 19.12 -7.32
N ASP A 109 -5.39 19.07 -8.33
CA ASP A 109 -3.97 18.76 -8.36
C ASP A 109 -3.39 17.44 -7.80
N ARG A 110 -2.95 16.62 -8.77
CA ARG A 110 -1.96 15.52 -8.63
C ARG A 110 -0.64 15.98 -7.97
N THR A 111 -0.40 17.29 -7.85
CA THR A 111 0.79 17.91 -7.25
C THR A 111 0.77 17.85 -5.72
N ALA A 112 -0.39 18.08 -5.09
CA ALA A 112 -0.53 18.01 -3.63
C ALA A 112 -0.30 16.58 -3.11
N GLN A 113 -0.74 15.56 -3.86
CA GLN A 113 -0.51 14.15 -3.52
C GLN A 113 0.97 13.78 -3.51
N ARG A 114 1.78 14.38 -4.39
CA ARG A 114 3.22 14.12 -4.49
C ARG A 114 4.00 14.80 -3.36
N LEU A 115 3.66 16.04 -3.02
CA LEU A 115 4.31 16.79 -1.93
C LEU A 115 4.08 16.15 -0.55
N LEU A 116 2.88 15.62 -0.29
CA LEU A 116 2.54 14.94 0.98
C LEU A 116 3.27 13.60 1.18
N PHE A 117 3.63 12.90 0.10
CA PHE A 117 4.43 11.66 0.17
C PHE A 117 5.94 11.93 0.16
N LEU A 118 6.39 12.94 -0.59
CA LEU A 118 7.80 13.32 -0.65
C LEU A 118 8.30 13.82 0.70
N PHE A 119 7.51 14.57 1.45
CA PHE A 119 7.94 15.17 2.72
C PHE A 119 8.35 14.13 3.80
N PRO A 120 7.53 13.11 4.13
CA PRO A 120 7.93 12.07 5.08
C PRO A 120 9.04 11.15 4.52
N ALA A 121 9.08 10.89 3.21
CA ALA A 121 10.19 10.14 2.60
C ALA A 121 11.52 10.90 2.70
N PHE A 122 11.50 12.23 2.51
CA PHE A 122 12.67 13.10 2.62
C PHE A 122 13.15 13.22 4.07
N LEU A 123 12.23 13.32 5.03
CA LEU A 123 12.56 13.26 6.46
C LEU A 123 13.17 11.91 6.85
N PHE A 124 12.63 10.79 6.35
CA PHE A 124 13.15 9.46 6.63
C PHE A 124 14.52 9.20 5.99
N LEU A 125 14.74 9.69 4.76
CA LEU A 125 16.07 9.69 4.13
C LEU A 125 17.06 10.55 4.91
N SER A 126 16.63 11.71 5.42
CA SER A 126 17.49 12.59 6.20
C SER A 126 17.90 11.96 7.53
N THR A 127 17.01 11.24 8.21
CA THR A 127 17.33 10.53 9.46
C THR A 127 18.20 9.29 9.23
N MET A 128 17.93 8.50 8.19
CA MET A 128 18.74 7.32 7.86
C MET A 128 20.13 7.68 7.29
N ALA A 129 20.25 8.78 6.55
CA ALA A 129 21.55 9.33 6.13
C ALA A 129 22.35 9.88 7.33
N GLY A 130 21.67 10.49 8.31
CA GLY A 130 22.31 11.05 9.51
C GLY A 130 23.04 10.02 10.38
N GLY A 131 22.47 8.81 10.55
CA GLY A 131 23.06 7.77 11.40
C GLY A 131 24.38 7.19 10.88
N ASN A 132 24.53 7.07 9.55
CA ASN A 132 25.77 6.59 8.93
C ASN A 132 26.87 7.66 8.98
N ILE A 133 26.50 8.93 8.89
CA ILE A 133 27.43 10.07 8.98
C ILE A 133 27.97 10.22 10.40
N GLN A 134 27.14 10.03 11.42
CA GLN A 134 27.56 10.18 12.81
C GLN A 134 28.55 9.08 13.25
N SER A 135 28.35 7.83 12.82
CA SER A 135 29.28 6.73 13.09
C SER A 135 30.59 6.84 12.31
N ALA A 136 30.55 7.34 11.07
CA ALA A 136 31.75 7.60 10.28
C ALA A 136 32.59 8.75 10.87
N ILE A 137 31.95 9.83 11.31
CA ILE A 137 32.64 10.98 11.91
C ILE A 137 33.27 10.61 13.26
N VAL A 138 32.59 9.86 14.13
CA VAL A 138 33.20 9.39 15.40
C VAL A 138 34.39 8.47 15.14
N ARG A 139 34.32 7.60 14.13
CA ARG A 139 35.45 6.73 13.74
C ARG A 139 36.63 7.54 13.19
N ILE A 140 36.38 8.57 12.38
CA ILE A 140 37.43 9.42 11.81
C ILE A 140 38.04 10.33 12.91
N ILE A 141 37.23 10.95 13.77
CA ILE A 141 37.72 11.78 14.88
C ILE A 141 38.48 10.93 15.91
N GLY A 142 38.01 9.70 16.19
CA GLY A 142 38.74 8.73 17.01
C GLY A 142 40.08 8.32 16.38
N LEU A 143 40.13 8.15 15.06
CA LEU A 143 41.37 7.84 14.34
C LEU A 143 42.43 8.95 14.49
N PHE A 144 42.00 10.23 14.46
CA PHE A 144 42.89 11.37 14.62
C PHE A 144 43.27 11.66 16.08
N THR A 145 42.46 11.27 17.06
CA THR A 145 42.72 11.58 18.48
C THR A 145 43.45 10.47 19.25
N THR A 146 43.28 9.19 18.92
CA THR A 146 43.90 8.08 19.68
C THR A 146 44.72 7.09 18.86
N GLY A 147 44.74 7.17 17.52
CA GLY A 147 45.64 6.35 16.69
C GLY A 147 45.46 4.82 16.80
N SER A 148 44.40 4.34 17.44
CA SER A 148 44.14 2.90 17.64
C SER A 148 42.69 2.55 17.34
N LEU A 149 42.50 1.57 16.45
CA LEU A 149 41.22 1.11 15.94
C LEU A 149 40.56 0.17 16.96
N LEU A 150 39.80 0.71 17.92
CA LEU A 150 39.06 -0.12 18.88
C LEU A 150 37.78 -0.65 18.23
N THR A 151 37.87 -1.89 17.77
CA THR A 151 36.74 -2.78 17.51
C THR A 151 36.15 -3.30 18.82
N HIS A 152 34.91 -2.92 19.12
CA HIS A 152 33.94 -3.77 19.81
C HIS A 152 32.53 -3.40 19.36
#